data_AF-R6E7A4-F1
#
_entry.id   AF-R6E7A4-F1
#
_cell.length_a   1.000
_cell.length_b   1.000
_cell.length_c   1.000
_cell.angle_alpha   90.00
_cell.angle_beta   90.00
_cell.angle_gamma   90.00
#
_symmetry.space_group_name_H-M   'P 1'
#
loop_
_entity.id
_entity.type
_entity.pdbx_description
1 polymer ?
#
loop_
_entity_poly.entity_id
_entity_poly.type
_entity_poly.pdbx_seq_one_letter_code
_entity_poly.pdbx_strand_id
1 'polypeptide(L)' 'MEEITFKTLFFRYYDRKIADGTITFSRMGMSKNDFTKLCMEPDFIPDMETIERVCLSMQLTEEERDALLALI' A
#
# COMPACT_ATOMS: atom_id res chain seq x y z
N MET A 1 20.04 -10.15 -0.42
CA MET A 1 18.61 -10.14 -0.04
C MET A 1 18.16 -8.71 -0.29
N GLU A 2 17.27 -8.46 -1.24
CA GLU A 2 16.70 -7.12 -1.37
C GLU A 2 15.94 -6.83 -0.08
N GLU A 3 16.25 -5.72 0.58
CA GLU A 3 15.44 -5.23 1.70
C GLU A 3 14.04 -4.91 1.18
N ILE A 4 13.03 -5.55 1.76
CA ILE A 4 11.64 -5.26 1.44
C ILE A 4 11.33 -3.88 2.01
N THR A 5 11.00 -2.93 1.14
CA THR A 5 10.55 -1.58 1.54
C THR A 5 9.03 -1.52 1.58
N PHE A 6 8.48 -0.55 2.32
CA PHE A 6 7.04 -0.27 2.35
C PHE A 6 6.47 -0.18 0.93
N LYS A 7 7.14 0.58 0.05
CA LYS A 7 6.77 0.77 -1.36
C LYS A 7 6.63 -0.57 -2.09
N THR A 8 7.66 -1.41 -2.04
CA THR A 8 7.66 -2.69 -2.75
C THR A 8 6.57 -3.62 -2.23
N LEU A 9 6.35 -3.66 -0.92
CA LEU A 9 5.33 -4.51 -0.32
C LEU A 9 3.91 -4.00 -0.64
N PHE A 10 3.69 -2.68 -0.53
CA PHE A 10 2.44 -2.03 -0.91
C PHE A 10 2.05 -2.35 -2.37
N PHE A 11 2.97 -2.15 -3.32
CA PHE A 11 2.69 -2.42 -4.73
C PHE A 11 2.41 -3.90 -4.99
N ARG A 12 3.09 -4.82 -4.30
CA ARG A 12 2.80 -6.25 -4.41
C ARG A 12 1.36 -6.58 -3.98
N TYR A 13 0.89 -6.04 -2.87
CA TYR A 13 -0.50 -6.25 -2.44
C TYR A 13 -1.49 -5.54 -3.35
N TYR A 14 -1.19 -4.31 -3.76
CA TYR A 14 -2.00 -3.53 -4.66
C TYR A 14 -2.20 -4.25 -6.01
N ASP A 15 -1.13 -4.68 -6.65
CA ASP A 15 -1.18 -5.37 -7.95
C ASP A 15 -2.00 -6.66 -7.86
N ARG A 16 -1.82 -7.43 -6.79
CA ARG A 16 -2.59 -8.66 -6.56
C ARG A 16 -4.10 -8.37 -6.43
N LYS A 17 -4.46 -7.39 -5.59
CA LYS A 17 -5.87 -7.02 -5.32
C LYS A 17 -6.55 -6.34 -6.51
N ILE A 18 -5.77 -5.70 -7.38
CA ILE A 18 -6.26 -5.17 -8.66
C ILE A 18 -6.47 -6.31 -9.65
N ALA A 19 -5.51 -7.23 -9.76
CA ALA A 19 -5.55 -8.33 -10.72
C ALA A 19 -6.68 -9.34 -10.41
N ASP A 20 -6.96 -9.60 -9.14
CA ASP A 20 -8.08 -10.46 -8.72
C ASP A 20 -9.43 -9.73 -8.67
N GLY A 21 -9.44 -8.41 -8.90
CA GLY A 21 -10.64 -7.58 -8.92
C GLY A 21 -11.21 -7.24 -7.54
N THR A 22 -10.50 -7.54 -6.44
CA THR A 22 -10.90 -7.18 -5.08
C THR A 22 -11.06 -5.67 -4.94
N ILE A 23 -10.16 -4.90 -5.54
CA ILE A 23 -10.21 -3.44 -5.55
C ILE A 23 -10.05 -2.84 -6.95
N THR A 24 -10.34 -1.54 -7.04
CA THR A 24 -9.97 -0.68 -8.15
C THR A 24 -9.02 0.40 -7.66
N PHE A 25 -8.30 1.07 -8.57
CA PHE A 25 -7.44 2.22 -8.22
C PHE A 25 -8.20 3.29 -7.41
N SER A 26 -9.45 3.58 -7.77
CA SER A 26 -10.31 4.53 -7.04
C SER A 26 -10.73 4.06 -5.64
N ARG A 27 -10.59 2.77 -5.32
CA ARG A 27 -10.93 2.16 -4.04
C ARG A 27 -9.70 1.75 -3.23
N MET A 28 -8.48 2.15 -3.61
CA MET A 28 -7.28 1.81 -2.84
C MET A 28 -7.18 2.53 -1.48
N GLY A 29 -7.99 3.56 -1.24
CA GLY A 29 -7.97 4.33 0.00
C GLY A 29 -6.88 5.39 0.10
N MET A 30 -6.15 5.66 -0.98
CA MET A 30 -5.05 6.64 -1.05
C MET A 30 -5.31 7.71 -2.10
N SER A 31 -4.82 8.92 -1.88
CA SER A 31 -4.93 10.00 -2.85
C SER A 31 -4.04 9.73 -4.08
N LYS A 32 -4.42 10.27 -5.24
CA LYS A 32 -3.58 10.20 -6.45
C LYS A 32 -2.21 10.84 -6.24
N ASN A 33 -2.14 11.88 -5.41
CA ASN A 33 -0.89 12.59 -5.12
C ASN A 33 0.08 11.68 -4.35
N ASP A 34 -0.38 11.04 -3.29
CA ASP A 34 0.44 10.15 -2.47
C ASP A 34 0.86 8.90 -3.25
N PHE A 35 -0.03 8.39 -4.10
CA PHE A 35 0.33 7.29 -5.01
C PHE A 35 1.43 7.70 -5.99
N THR A 36 1.34 8.91 -6.56
CA THR A 36 2.36 9.42 -7.47
C THR A 36 3.69 9.61 -6.74
N LYS A 37 3.67 10.11 -5.49
CA LYS A 37 4.86 10.20 -4.64
C LYS A 37 5.45 8.82 -4.35
N LEU A 38 4.64 7.82 -3.97
CA LEU A 38 5.09 6.43 -3.83
C LEU A 38 5.79 5.90 -5.09
N CYS A 39 5.30 6.24 -6.29
CA CYS A 39 5.96 5.87 -7.53
C CYS A 39 7.32 6.56 -7.72
N MET A 40 7.42 7.86 -7.44
CA MET A 40 8.58 8.70 -7.78
C MET A 40 9.65 8.75 -6.68
N GLU A 41 9.24 8.73 -5.42
CA GLU A 41 10.09 8.91 -4.24
C GLU A 41 10.30 7.53 -3.58
N PRO A 42 11.54 7.01 -3.52
CA PRO A 42 11.82 5.69 -2.95
C PRO A 42 11.50 5.58 -1.45
N ASP A 43 11.72 6.67 -0.72
CA ASP A 43 11.65 6.72 0.74
C ASP A 43 10.37 7.38 1.27
N PHE A 44 9.42 7.70 0.37
CA PHE A 44 8.16 8.31 0.78
C PHE A 44 7.26 7.29 1.48
N ILE A 45 6.90 7.59 2.72
CA ILE A 45 5.96 6.83 3.53
C ILE A 45 4.74 7.74 3.78
N PRO A 46 3.51 7.31 3.42
CA PRO A 46 2.30 8.05 3.75
C PRO A 46 2.09 8.20 5.26
N ASP A 47 1.25 9.15 5.68
CA ASP A 47 0.89 9.23 7.11
C ASP A 47 0.10 7.99 7.57
N MET A 48 0.10 7.77 8.89
CA MET A 48 -0.54 6.61 9.49
C MET A 48 -2.04 6.53 9.16
N GLU A 49 -2.74 7.67 9.09
CA GLU A 49 -4.16 7.72 8.72
C GLU A 49 -4.39 7.18 7.30
N THR A 50 -3.54 7.58 6.35
CA THR A 50 -3.58 7.10 4.98
C THR A 50 -3.26 5.61 4.90
N ILE A 51 -2.27 5.13 5.67
CA ILE A 51 -1.91 3.72 5.72
C ILE A 51 -3.07 2.87 6.27
N GLU A 52 -3.68 3.28 7.38
CA GLU A 52 -4.85 2.59 7.94
C GLU A 52 -6.00 2.55 6.94
N ARG A 53 -6.29 3.68 6.28
CA ARG A 53 -7.33 3.77 5.26
C ARG A 53 -7.05 2.85 4.08
N VAL A 54 -5.80 2.75 3.64
CA VAL A 54 -5.34 1.84 2.59
C VAL A 54 -5.57 0.40 3.01
N CYS A 55 -5.12 0.00 4.21
CA CYS A 55 -5.30 -1.35 4.72
C CYS A 55 -6.78 -1.76 4.74
N LEU A 56 -7.66 -0.87 5.18
CA LEU A 56 -9.10 -1.10 5.21
C LEU A 56 -9.70 -1.18 3.79
N SER A 57 -9.35 -0.23 2.92
CA SER A 57 -9.95 -0.13 1.58
C SER A 57 -9.46 -1.26 0.65
N MET A 58 -8.22 -1.69 0.81
CA MET A 58 -7.61 -2.82 0.10
C MET A 58 -8.05 -4.19 0.64
N GLN A 59 -8.82 -4.21 1.73
CA GLN A 59 -9.22 -5.44 2.43
C GLN A 59 -8.02 -6.33 2.71
N LEU A 60 -6.97 -5.72 3.29
CA LEU A 60 -5.80 -6.46 3.73
C LEU A 60 -6.16 -7.35 4.91
N THR A 61 -5.58 -8.54 4.92
CA THR A 61 -5.59 -9.41 6.10
C THR A 61 -4.77 -8.79 7.22
N GLU A 62 -4.97 -9.28 8.45
CA GLU A 62 -4.18 -8.88 9.61
C GLU A 62 -2.67 -9.08 9.37
N GLU A 63 -2.28 -10.21 8.79
CA GLU A 63 -0.88 -10.50 8.44
C GLU A 63 -0.32 -9.51 7.40
N GLU A 64 -1.08 -9.19 6.36
CA GLU A 64 -0.66 -8.23 5.32
C GLU A 64 -0.51 -6.81 5.90
N ARG A 65 -1.45 -6.41 6.77
CA ARG A 65 -1.41 -5.12 7.47
C ARG A 65 -0.18 -5.05 8.37
N ASP A 66 0.03 -6.05 9.21
CA ASP A 66 1.12 -6.04 10.18
C ASP A 66 2.49 -6.06 9.48
N ALA A 67 2.60 -6.77 8.36
CA ALA A 67 3.80 -6.74 7.51
C ALA A 67 4.07 -5.37 6.88
N LEU A 68 3.02 -4.62 6.53
CA LEU A 68 3.14 -3.23 6.04
C LEU A 68 3.55 -2.27 7.16
N LEU A 69 2.94 -2.40 8.35
CA LEU A 69 3.23 -1.58 9.52
C LEU A 69 4.61 -1.84 10.12
N ALA A 70 5.22 -3.01 9.86
CA ALA A 70 6.58 -3.30 10.28
C ALA A 70 7.66 -2.57 9.46
N LEU A 71 7.28 -1.87 8.38
CA LEU A 71 8.19 -1.21 7.44
C LEU A 71 8.14 0.33 7.51
N ILE A 72 7.49 0.88 8.55
CA ILE A 72 7.32 2.31 8.82
C ILE A 72 7.80 2.65 10.23
#